data_AF-A0A8J4TCI8-F1
#
_entry.id   AF-A0A8J4TCI8-F1
#
_cell.length_a   1.000
_cell.length_b   1.000
_cell.length_c   1.000
_cell.angle_alpha   90.00
_cell.angle_beta   90.00
_cell.angle_gamma   90.00
#
_symmetry.space_group_name_H-M   'P 1'
#
loop_
_entity.id
_entity.type
_entity.pdbx_description
1 polymer ?
#
loop_
_entity_poly.entity_id
_entity_poly.type
_entity_poly.pdbx_seq_one_letter_code
_entity_poly.pdbx_strand_id
1 'polypeptide(L)'
;RCVCVCVCVRETQCGMAAELIVRLYDFSPLFCVTALCFILTVTAVLGWFGFDVPVMVRSSDEGDSLPPPVKQMVQVSNPFSLEINTNTTPGSVTGGVCLQACCLEECVLSCYWGCSVQALQFTLQEHRHTRRLNTARLIQQSLQGQYVYCHTHTLGKGQRSECVTQMPPDLGVTDFGFLPRDRYPLVAVLTLANTEDRELYDIVASVTVLHVPDDKYRLSVRVLFHLLLTADGNMFDLK
;
A
#
# COMPACT_ATOMS: atom_id res chain seq x y z
N ARG A 1 -28.16 -63.16 -47.26
CA ARG A 1 -28.63 -63.55 -45.91
C ARG A 1 -28.74 -62.29 -45.08
N CYS A 2 -29.97 -61.86 -44.77
CA CYS A 2 -30.28 -60.81 -43.79
C CYS A 2 -30.17 -61.34 -42.36
N VAL A 3 -29.74 -60.52 -41.40
CA VAL A 3 -30.13 -60.50 -39.96
C VAL A 3 -29.78 -59.07 -39.41
N CYS A 4 -30.76 -58.18 -39.15
CA CYS A 4 -31.27 -57.63 -37.85
C CYS A 4 -30.22 -57.07 -36.85
N VAL A 5 -30.40 -55.95 -36.14
CA VAL A 5 -31.42 -55.65 -35.07
C VAL A 5 -31.58 -54.12 -34.82
N CYS A 6 -32.78 -53.71 -34.36
CA CYS A 6 -33.19 -52.33 -33.98
C CYS A 6 -32.81 -51.91 -32.55
N VAL A 7 -32.65 -50.60 -32.30
CA VAL A 7 -32.84 -49.96 -30.98
C VAL A 7 -33.63 -48.66 -31.15
N CYS A 8 -34.70 -48.51 -30.37
CA CYS A 8 -35.59 -47.35 -30.32
C CYS A 8 -35.02 -46.29 -29.37
N VAL A 9 -34.95 -45.03 -29.78
CA VAL A 9 -34.73 -43.89 -28.87
C VAL A 9 -35.88 -42.90 -29.06
N ARG A 10 -36.63 -42.70 -27.97
CA ARG A 10 -37.83 -41.88 -27.89
C ARG A 10 -37.43 -40.43 -27.60
N GLU A 11 -37.79 -39.51 -28.50
CA GLU A 11 -37.48 -38.09 -28.41
C GLU A 11 -38.33 -37.37 -27.34
N THR A 12 -37.75 -36.29 -26.83
CA THR A 12 -37.85 -35.75 -25.47
C THR A 12 -38.97 -34.75 -25.21
N GLN A 13 -39.40 -34.73 -23.94
CA GLN A 13 -40.49 -33.96 -23.34
C GLN A 13 -40.21 -32.44 -23.29
N CYS A 14 -41.05 -31.63 -23.92
CA CYS A 14 -41.14 -30.18 -23.67
C CYS A 14 -42.36 -29.79 -22.80
N GLY A 15 -43.14 -30.77 -22.31
CA GLY A 15 -44.38 -30.53 -21.55
C GLY A 15 -44.29 -30.60 -20.01
N MET A 16 -43.25 -31.21 -19.44
CA MET A 16 -43.23 -31.50 -17.99
C MET A 16 -42.81 -30.31 -17.09
N ALA A 17 -42.15 -29.28 -17.62
CA ALA A 17 -41.65 -28.17 -16.81
C ALA A 17 -42.76 -27.19 -16.39
N ALA A 18 -43.73 -26.95 -17.29
CA ALA A 18 -44.83 -26.02 -17.02
C ALA A 18 -45.84 -26.61 -16.01
N GLU A 19 -46.08 -27.92 -16.07
CA GLU A 19 -47.05 -28.59 -15.20
C GLU A 19 -46.54 -28.77 -13.76
N LEU A 20 -45.21 -28.89 -13.59
CA LEU A 20 -44.54 -28.94 -12.28
C LEU A 20 -44.62 -27.61 -11.52
N ILE A 21 -44.53 -26.47 -12.21
CA ILE A 21 -44.58 -25.14 -11.59
C ILE A 21 -45.98 -24.84 -11.05
N VAL A 22 -47.02 -25.23 -11.81
CA VAL A 22 -48.41 -25.06 -11.38
C VAL A 22 -48.75 -25.96 -10.19
N ARG A 23 -48.23 -27.20 -10.15
CA ARG A 23 -48.43 -28.12 -9.01
C ARG A 23 -47.67 -27.73 -7.74
N LEU A 24 -46.55 -27.01 -7.85
CA LEU A 24 -45.79 -26.50 -6.70
C LEU A 24 -46.48 -25.31 -6.00
N TYR A 25 -47.33 -24.55 -6.72
CA TYR A 25 -48.04 -23.40 -6.17
C TYR A 25 -49.15 -23.79 -5.18
N ASP A 26 -49.76 -24.96 -5.38
CA ASP A 26 -50.83 -25.47 -4.52
C ASP A 26 -50.33 -26.01 -3.17
N PHE A 27 -49.02 -26.24 -2.98
CA PHE A 27 -48.52 -27.00 -1.83
C PHE A 27 -48.05 -26.17 -0.63
N SER A 28 -47.64 -24.91 -0.79
CA SER A 28 -47.53 -23.94 0.32
C SER A 28 -47.03 -22.56 -0.18
N PRO A 29 -47.75 -21.44 0.09
CA PRO A 29 -47.32 -20.11 -0.35
C PRO A 29 -45.99 -19.67 0.27
N LEU A 30 -45.64 -20.20 1.44
CA LEU A 30 -44.37 -19.91 2.12
C LEU A 30 -43.16 -20.46 1.36
N PHE A 31 -43.30 -21.61 0.69
CA PHE A 31 -42.20 -22.24 -0.05
C PHE A 31 -41.88 -21.47 -1.34
N CYS A 32 -42.89 -20.91 -2.01
CA CYS A 32 -42.68 -20.05 -3.17
C CYS A 32 -41.97 -18.75 -2.76
N VAL A 33 -42.36 -18.15 -1.62
CA VAL A 33 -41.72 -16.92 -1.14
C VAL A 33 -40.27 -17.17 -0.73
N THR A 34 -39.97 -18.27 -0.03
CA THR A 34 -38.58 -18.60 0.35
C THR A 34 -37.72 -18.94 -0.86
N ALA A 35 -38.25 -19.70 -1.83
CA ALA A 35 -37.53 -20.01 -3.07
C ALA A 35 -37.26 -18.73 -3.89
N LEU A 36 -38.24 -17.83 -4.01
CA LEU A 36 -38.05 -16.57 -4.73
C LEU A 36 -37.01 -15.67 -4.03
N CYS A 37 -37.07 -15.56 -2.70
CA CYS A 37 -36.06 -14.83 -1.92
C CYS A 37 -34.66 -15.44 -2.07
N PHE A 38 -34.55 -16.77 -2.15
CA PHE A 38 -33.28 -17.45 -2.38
C PHE A 38 -32.75 -17.18 -3.79
N ILE A 39 -33.60 -17.21 -4.81
CA ILE A 39 -33.19 -16.85 -6.18
C ILE A 39 -32.76 -15.38 -6.25
N LEU A 40 -33.51 -14.46 -5.65
CA LEU A 40 -33.15 -13.04 -5.63
C LEU A 40 -31.83 -12.78 -4.90
N THR A 41 -31.59 -13.45 -3.77
CA THR A 41 -30.31 -13.33 -3.05
C THR A 41 -29.16 -13.96 -3.83
N VAL A 42 -29.37 -15.12 -4.46
CA VAL A 42 -28.35 -15.74 -5.33
C VAL A 42 -28.05 -14.86 -6.54
N THR A 43 -29.05 -14.25 -7.19
CA THR A 43 -28.85 -13.30 -8.29
C THR A 43 -28.16 -12.02 -7.84
N ALA A 44 -28.51 -11.48 -6.66
CA ALA A 44 -27.84 -10.30 -6.12
C ALA A 44 -26.38 -10.58 -5.75
N VAL A 45 -26.10 -11.74 -5.14
CA VAL A 45 -24.74 -12.19 -4.83
C VAL A 45 -23.97 -12.47 -6.12
N LEU A 46 -24.52 -13.19 -7.09
CA LEU A 46 -23.87 -13.42 -8.39
C LEU A 46 -23.69 -12.13 -9.21
N GLY A 47 -24.59 -11.15 -9.06
CA GLY A 47 -24.46 -9.83 -9.68
C GLY A 47 -23.39 -8.96 -9.01
N TRP A 48 -23.24 -9.07 -7.69
CA TRP A 48 -22.16 -8.43 -6.92
C TRP A 48 -20.80 -9.13 -7.07
N PHE A 49 -20.78 -10.44 -7.32
CA PHE A 49 -19.56 -11.22 -7.56
C PHE A 49 -19.24 -11.41 -9.05
N GLY A 50 -20.09 -10.91 -9.96
CA GLY A 50 -19.99 -11.11 -11.41
C GLY A 50 -19.05 -10.14 -12.14
N PHE A 51 -18.34 -9.27 -11.43
CA PHE A 51 -17.35 -8.36 -12.00
C PHE A 51 -16.07 -8.26 -11.15
N ASP A 52 -15.54 -9.41 -10.72
CA ASP A 52 -14.14 -9.46 -10.28
C ASP A 52 -13.49 -10.84 -10.53
N VAL A 53 -13.62 -11.33 -11.76
CA VAL A 53 -12.72 -12.36 -12.29
C VAL A 53 -12.08 -11.79 -13.55
N PRO A 54 -10.75 -11.64 -13.64
CA PRO A 54 -10.08 -11.29 -14.87
C PRO A 54 -10.17 -12.52 -15.78
N VAL A 55 -11.26 -12.61 -16.54
CA VAL A 55 -11.35 -13.53 -17.66
C VAL A 55 -10.27 -13.11 -18.64
N MET A 56 -9.26 -13.96 -18.78
CA MET A 56 -8.26 -13.92 -19.82
C MET A 56 -8.99 -14.18 -21.15
N VAL A 57 -9.62 -13.14 -21.70
CA VAL A 57 -10.24 -13.17 -23.02
C VAL A 57 -9.10 -13.30 -24.02
N ARG A 58 -8.90 -14.52 -24.51
CA ARG A 58 -8.07 -14.81 -25.66
C ARG A 58 -8.86 -14.37 -26.90
N SER A 59 -8.84 -13.08 -27.21
CA SER A 59 -9.37 -12.54 -28.46
C SER A 59 -8.40 -12.88 -29.59
N SER A 60 -8.75 -13.86 -30.42
CA SER A 60 -8.37 -13.82 -31.83
C SER A 60 -9.37 -12.90 -32.52
N ASP A 61 -8.93 -11.74 -32.99
CA ASP A 61 -8.99 -11.34 -34.39
C ASP A 61 -8.45 -9.92 -34.53
N GLU A 62 -7.77 -9.68 -35.64
CA GLU A 62 -7.10 -8.43 -36.02
C GLU A 62 -7.98 -7.16 -35.91
N GLY A 63 -7.40 -6.07 -35.38
CA GLY A 63 -7.97 -4.73 -35.47
C GLY A 63 -7.46 -3.78 -34.39
N ASP A 64 -6.39 -3.04 -34.70
CA ASP A 64 -5.91 -1.82 -34.00
C ASP A 64 -6.05 -1.81 -32.47
N SER A 65 -5.35 -2.72 -31.80
CA SER A 65 -5.07 -2.54 -30.38
C SER A 65 -3.95 -1.51 -30.21
N LEU A 66 -4.32 -0.32 -29.73
CA LEU A 66 -3.36 0.56 -29.08
C LEU A 66 -2.52 -0.28 -28.11
N PRO A 67 -1.18 -0.25 -28.20
CA PRO A 67 -0.35 -1.05 -27.32
C PRO A 67 -0.70 -0.71 -25.86
N PRO A 68 -0.75 -1.69 -24.94
CA PRO A 68 -0.83 -1.38 -23.52
C PRO A 68 0.25 -0.35 -23.21
N PRO A 69 -0.02 0.70 -22.40
CA PRO A 69 0.97 1.73 -22.12
C PRO A 69 2.20 1.02 -21.62
N VAL A 70 3.22 0.97 -22.49
CA VAL A 70 4.50 0.37 -22.18
C VAL A 70 4.92 1.13 -20.94
N LYS A 71 4.95 0.44 -19.80
CA LYS A 71 5.45 1.00 -18.55
C LYS A 71 6.93 1.22 -18.82
N GLN A 72 7.23 2.36 -19.44
CA GLN A 72 8.57 2.71 -19.86
C GLN A 72 9.38 2.66 -18.57
N MET A 73 10.28 1.69 -18.50
CA MET A 73 11.23 1.61 -17.41
C MET A 73 12.20 2.78 -17.63
N VAL A 74 11.74 3.96 -17.23
CA VAL A 74 12.60 5.13 -17.14
C VAL A 74 13.51 4.83 -15.96
N GLN A 75 14.80 4.66 -16.27
CA GLN A 75 15.82 4.53 -15.26
C GLN A 75 15.94 5.88 -14.56
N VAL A 76 15.22 6.05 -13.46
CA VAL A 76 15.34 7.23 -12.60
C VAL A 76 16.42 6.96 -11.57
N SER A 77 17.41 7.84 -11.51
CA SER A 77 18.46 7.77 -10.50
C SER A 77 17.88 8.14 -9.13
N ASN A 78 17.89 7.21 -8.19
CA ASN A 78 17.53 7.48 -6.80
C ASN A 78 18.73 8.06 -6.04
N PRO A 79 18.69 9.33 -5.60
CA PRO A 79 19.79 9.93 -4.85
C PRO A 79 19.85 9.46 -3.39
N PHE A 80 18.83 8.74 -2.90
CA PHE A 80 18.67 8.37 -1.50
C PHE A 80 18.86 6.88 -1.26
N SER A 81 19.65 6.53 -0.25
CA SER A 81 19.66 5.19 0.34
C SER A 81 19.66 5.29 1.86
N LEU A 82 18.78 4.51 2.50
CA LEU A 82 18.62 4.44 3.94
C LEU A 82 18.45 2.98 4.38
N GLU A 83 19.31 2.53 5.27
CA GLU A 83 19.32 1.19 5.82
C GLU A 83 19.32 1.22 7.36
N ILE A 84 18.84 0.14 7.98
CA ILE A 84 18.89 -0.02 9.44
C ILE A 84 20.18 -0.74 9.78
N ASN A 85 21.08 -0.11 10.54
CA ASN A 85 22.28 -0.78 11.00
C ASN A 85 21.98 -1.58 12.27
N THR A 86 21.87 -2.90 12.11
CA THR A 86 21.58 -3.84 13.20
C THR A 86 22.83 -4.32 13.95
N ASN A 87 24.03 -4.00 13.47
CA ASN A 87 25.29 -4.51 14.02
C ASN A 87 25.73 -3.81 15.31
N THR A 88 25.32 -2.56 15.51
CA THR A 88 25.84 -1.72 16.61
C THR A 88 25.03 -1.88 17.90
N THR A 89 23.70 -1.85 17.82
CA THR A 89 22.80 -1.94 18.98
C THR A 89 21.42 -2.46 18.59
N PRO A 90 20.79 -3.33 19.40
CA PRO A 90 19.39 -3.70 19.21
C PRO A 90 18.53 -2.45 19.44
N GLY A 91 18.01 -1.86 18.36
CA GLY A 91 17.34 -0.57 18.46
C GLY A 91 16.08 -0.64 19.33
N SER A 92 15.81 0.40 20.10
CA SER A 92 14.62 0.53 20.96
C SER A 92 14.25 1.99 21.11
N VAL A 93 13.05 2.30 21.63
CA VAL A 93 12.62 3.70 21.83
C VAL A 93 13.62 4.47 22.73
N THR A 94 14.07 3.85 23.82
CA THR A 94 15.00 4.47 24.78
C THR A 94 16.48 4.29 24.40
N GLY A 95 16.84 3.17 23.78
CA GLY A 95 18.21 2.88 23.34
C GLY A 95 18.56 3.46 21.97
N GLY A 96 17.60 4.07 21.28
CA GLY A 96 17.76 4.63 19.95
C GLY A 96 17.78 3.60 18.83
N VAL A 97 17.86 4.11 17.60
CA VAL A 97 17.98 3.34 16.37
C VAL A 97 19.13 3.93 15.56
N CYS A 98 20.04 3.07 15.11
CA CYS A 98 21.11 3.45 14.20
C CYS A 98 20.64 3.30 12.76
N LEU A 99 20.53 4.43 12.07
CA LEU A 99 20.23 4.50 10.65
C LEU A 99 21.51 4.76 9.89
N GLN A 100 21.67 4.08 8.76
CA GLN A 100 22.80 4.26 7.88
C GLN A 100 22.31 4.82 6.56
N ALA A 101 22.76 6.03 6.25
CA ALA A 101 22.39 6.71 5.02
C ALA A 101 23.60 6.77 4.08
N CYS A 102 23.36 6.55 2.80
CA CYS A 102 24.35 6.73 1.74
C CYS A 102 23.67 7.48 0.59
N CYS A 103 23.90 8.79 0.52
CA CYS A 103 23.24 9.65 -0.45
C CYS A 103 24.22 10.09 -1.55
N LEU A 104 23.74 10.19 -2.79
CA LEU A 104 24.56 10.65 -3.92
C LEU A 104 24.89 12.14 -3.85
N GLU A 105 24.03 12.91 -3.19
CA GLU A 105 24.14 14.36 -2.99
C GLU A 105 24.01 14.72 -1.51
N GLU A 106 24.25 15.98 -1.17
CA GLU A 106 24.05 16.47 0.19
C GLU A 106 22.56 16.42 0.55
N CYS A 107 22.24 15.70 1.62
CA CYS A 107 20.85 15.40 2.00
C CYS A 107 20.58 15.79 3.44
N VAL A 108 19.32 16.07 3.75
CA VAL A 108 18.83 16.33 5.10
C VAL A 108 17.97 15.15 5.52
N LEU A 109 18.42 14.40 6.53
CA LEU A 109 17.68 13.33 7.19
C LEU A 109 16.88 13.91 8.36
N SER A 110 15.55 13.85 8.27
CA SER A 110 14.63 14.25 9.33
C SER A 110 13.99 13.02 9.96
N CYS A 111 14.21 12.80 11.24
CA CYS A 111 13.68 11.68 12.02
C CYS A 111 12.54 12.17 12.93
N TYR A 112 11.31 11.78 12.62
CA TYR A 112 10.11 12.13 13.37
C TYR A 112 9.67 10.95 14.24
N TRP A 113 9.70 11.14 15.55
CA TRP A 113 9.25 10.16 16.52
C TRP A 113 7.78 10.36 16.89
N GLY A 114 7.03 9.26 17.04
CA GLY A 114 5.62 9.30 17.43
C GLY A 114 4.71 10.06 16.46
N CYS A 115 5.02 9.98 15.16
CA CYS A 115 4.30 10.67 14.10
C CYS A 115 2.89 10.09 13.93
N SER A 116 1.86 10.95 13.91
CA SER A 116 0.48 10.52 13.67
C SER A 116 0.34 9.85 12.31
N VAL A 117 -0.27 8.67 12.29
CA VAL A 117 -0.55 7.92 11.07
C VAL A 117 -1.41 8.76 10.14
N GLN A 118 -2.44 9.40 10.67
CA GLN A 118 -3.34 10.26 9.88
C GLN A 118 -2.62 11.47 9.31
N ALA A 119 -1.75 12.12 10.09
CA ALA A 119 -1.00 13.28 9.63
C ALA A 119 -0.01 12.92 8.52
N LEU A 120 0.67 11.78 8.65
CA LEU A 120 1.55 11.28 7.59
C LEU A 120 0.78 10.96 6.31
N GLN A 121 -0.37 10.29 6.42
CA GLN A 121 -1.22 10.00 5.26
C GLN A 121 -1.74 11.26 4.59
N PHE A 122 -2.18 12.26 5.37
CA PHE A 122 -2.57 13.56 4.85
C PHE A 122 -1.41 14.25 4.13
N THR A 123 -0.22 14.23 4.72
CA THR A 123 1.02 14.79 4.14
C THR A 123 1.34 14.14 2.78
N LEU A 124 1.25 12.81 2.70
CA LEU A 124 1.46 12.07 1.44
C LEU A 124 0.37 12.36 0.40
N GLN A 125 -0.87 12.54 0.82
CA GLN A 125 -1.96 12.95 -0.08
C GLN A 125 -1.78 14.38 -0.59
N GLU A 126 -1.35 15.31 0.27
CA GLU A 126 -1.00 16.67 -0.13
C GLU A 126 0.12 16.67 -1.19
N HIS A 127 1.15 15.82 -1.01
CA HIS A 127 2.21 15.63 -2.01
C HIS A 127 1.64 15.28 -3.38
N ARG A 128 0.68 14.37 -3.42
CA ARG A 128 0.07 13.86 -4.65
C ARG A 128 -0.82 14.91 -5.32
N HIS A 129 -1.67 15.60 -4.56
CA HIS A 129 -2.77 16.39 -5.13
C HIS A 129 -2.60 17.92 -5.04
N THR A 130 -1.94 18.42 -4.00
CA THR A 130 -2.03 19.85 -3.65
C THR A 130 -0.69 20.56 -3.77
N ARG A 131 0.36 19.98 -3.18
CA ARG A 131 1.65 20.67 -2.99
C ARG A 131 2.79 19.68 -3.00
N ARG A 132 3.80 19.92 -3.84
CA ARG A 132 5.01 19.08 -3.90
C ARG A 132 5.88 19.26 -2.66
N LEU A 133 6.05 18.16 -1.93
CA LEU A 133 6.90 18.07 -0.76
C LEU A 133 8.34 17.73 -1.17
N ASN A 134 9.15 18.75 -1.43
CA ASN A 134 10.54 18.59 -1.91
C ASN A 134 11.61 19.03 -0.89
N THR A 135 11.20 19.54 0.27
CA THR A 135 12.10 20.08 1.29
C THR A 135 11.65 19.63 2.67
N ALA A 136 12.59 19.35 3.58
CA ALA A 136 12.31 19.01 4.97
C ALA A 136 11.33 19.97 5.66
N ARG A 137 11.48 21.28 5.43
CA ARG A 137 10.58 22.32 5.97
C ARG A 137 9.13 22.16 5.52
N LEU A 138 8.89 21.78 4.26
CA LEU A 138 7.53 21.61 3.74
C LEU A 138 6.86 20.40 4.36
N ILE A 139 7.62 19.32 4.53
CA ILE A 139 7.16 18.10 5.19
C ILE A 139 6.83 18.39 6.65
N GLN A 140 7.71 19.10 7.35
CA GLN A 140 7.46 19.49 8.74
C GLN A 140 6.21 20.37 8.90
N GLN A 141 5.98 21.31 7.97
CA GLN A 141 4.78 22.15 7.94
C GLN A 141 3.51 21.33 7.69
N SER A 142 3.57 20.39 6.73
CA SER A 142 2.43 19.53 6.37
C SER A 142 2.06 18.55 7.48
N LEU A 143 3.05 18.08 8.25
CA LEU A 143 2.81 17.28 9.47
C LEU A 143 2.13 18.08 10.60
N GLN A 144 2.09 19.42 10.52
CA GLN A 144 1.40 20.31 11.49
C GLN A 144 1.76 20.03 12.96
N GLY A 145 3.01 19.64 13.24
CA GLY A 145 3.45 19.31 14.61
C GLY A 145 2.82 18.04 15.19
N GLN A 146 2.20 17.19 14.38
CA GLN A 146 1.59 15.92 14.81
C GLN A 146 2.63 14.80 15.03
N TYR A 147 3.74 15.13 15.69
CA TYR A 147 4.82 14.24 16.10
C TYR A 147 5.28 14.61 17.51
N VAL A 148 5.94 13.69 18.21
CA VAL A 148 6.39 13.91 19.60
C VAL A 148 7.74 14.63 19.62
N TYR A 149 8.68 14.15 18.80
CA TYR A 149 10.03 14.70 18.74
C TYR A 149 10.55 14.62 17.31
N CYS A 150 11.34 15.62 16.91
CA CYS A 150 11.99 15.64 15.59
C CYS A 150 13.48 15.92 15.77
N HIS A 151 14.29 15.14 15.08
CA HIS A 151 15.73 15.34 15.01
C HIS A 151 16.19 15.39 13.56
N THR A 152 17.09 16.30 13.22
CA THR A 152 17.52 16.53 11.84
C THR A 152 19.03 16.43 11.73
N HIS A 153 19.53 15.73 10.71
CA HIS A 153 20.94 15.61 10.39
C HIS A 153 21.20 16.00 8.95
N THR A 154 22.28 16.74 8.71
CA THR A 154 22.81 16.97 7.37
C THR A 154 23.80 15.87 7.03
N LEU A 155 23.65 15.27 5.86
CA LEU A 155 24.44 14.16 5.34
C LEU A 155 25.30 14.65 4.19
N GLY A 156 26.60 14.36 4.25
CA GLY A 156 27.55 14.72 3.21
C GLY A 156 27.36 13.92 1.92
N LYS A 157 27.67 14.56 0.80
CA LYS A 157 27.67 13.97 -0.54
C LYS A 157 28.54 12.72 -0.61
N GLY A 158 27.98 11.59 -1.04
CA GLY A 158 28.70 10.33 -1.27
C GLY A 158 29.27 9.68 -0.01
N GLN A 159 28.96 10.21 1.18
CA GLN A 159 29.49 9.70 2.44
C GLN A 159 28.49 8.75 3.10
N ARG A 160 28.96 7.55 3.43
CA ARG A 160 28.21 6.63 4.29
C ARG A 160 28.19 7.21 5.71
N SER A 161 27.02 7.65 6.15
CA SER A 161 26.82 8.35 7.41
C SER A 161 25.97 7.49 8.34
N GLU A 162 26.46 7.26 9.56
CA GLU A 162 25.69 6.60 10.61
C GLU A 162 25.05 7.65 11.50
N CYS A 163 23.73 7.58 11.61
CA CYS A 163 22.90 8.51 12.36
C CYS A 163 22.16 7.75 13.44
N VAL A 164 22.50 8.02 14.69
CA VAL A 164 21.76 7.49 15.84
C VAL A 164 20.67 8.48 16.19
N THR A 165 19.42 8.03 16.13
CA THR A 165 18.26 8.80 16.58
C THR A 165 17.62 8.08 17.75
N GLN A 166 17.22 8.82 18.79
CA GLN A 166 16.61 8.25 20.00
C GLN A 166 15.54 9.18 20.53
N MET A 167 14.56 8.62 21.25
CA MET A 167 13.60 9.42 21.99
C MET A 167 14.31 10.07 23.18
N PRO A 168 14.24 11.41 23.34
CA PRO A 168 14.79 12.08 24.50
C PRO A 168 14.18 11.53 25.81
N PRO A 169 15.00 11.16 26.81
CA PRO A 169 14.51 10.53 28.04
C PRO A 169 13.66 11.48 28.89
N ASP A 170 13.85 12.79 28.74
CA ASP A 170 13.08 13.87 29.39
C ASP A 170 11.60 13.90 29.00
N LEU A 171 11.25 13.36 27.83
CA LEU A 171 9.86 13.27 27.38
C LEU A 171 9.11 12.09 28.03
N GLY A 172 9.81 11.14 28.65
CA GLY A 172 9.20 10.03 29.38
C GLY A 172 8.35 9.07 28.53
N VAL A 173 8.49 9.12 27.20
CA VAL A 173 7.72 8.28 26.28
C VAL A 173 8.37 6.91 26.17
N THR A 174 7.67 5.87 26.64
CA THR A 174 8.16 4.48 26.59
C THR A 174 7.37 3.59 25.63
N ASP A 175 6.19 4.03 25.19
CA ASP A 175 5.36 3.33 24.21
C ASP A 175 4.51 4.29 23.35
N PHE A 176 4.05 3.79 22.19
CA PHE A 176 3.13 4.50 21.29
C PHE A 176 1.74 3.85 21.18
N GLY A 177 1.24 3.24 22.26
CA GLY A 177 -0.10 2.64 22.33
C GLY A 177 -0.19 1.19 21.84
N PHE A 178 -1.41 0.65 21.90
CA PHE A 178 -1.72 -0.71 21.43
C PHE A 178 -1.97 -0.73 19.91
N LEU A 179 -2.05 -1.94 19.34
CA LEU A 179 -2.45 -2.12 17.94
C LEU A 179 -3.99 -2.11 17.80
N PRO A 180 -4.54 -1.54 16.72
CA PRO A 180 -3.87 -0.73 15.70
C PRO A 180 -3.39 0.61 16.28
N ARG A 181 -2.17 1.03 15.92
CA ARG A 181 -1.55 2.24 16.46
C ARG A 181 -2.03 3.47 15.72
N ASP A 182 -2.25 4.56 16.46
CA ASP A 182 -2.51 5.88 15.89
C ASP A 182 -1.23 6.65 15.53
N ARG A 183 -0.07 6.17 16.01
CA ARG A 183 1.24 6.81 15.80
C ARG A 183 2.30 5.80 15.38
N TYR A 184 3.06 6.16 14.35
CA TYR A 184 4.26 5.45 13.96
C TYR A 184 5.40 5.78 14.94
N PRO A 185 6.14 4.77 15.46
CA PRO A 185 7.26 5.01 16.35
C PRO A 185 8.32 5.93 15.75
N LEU A 186 8.71 5.68 14.50
CA LEU A 186 9.72 6.47 13.79
C LEU A 186 9.38 6.60 12.30
N VAL A 187 9.45 7.83 11.79
CA VAL A 187 9.37 8.15 10.36
C VAL A 187 10.63 8.91 9.99
N ALA A 188 11.47 8.31 9.15
CA ALA A 188 12.69 8.91 8.64
C ALA A 188 12.45 9.46 7.23
N VAL A 189 12.82 10.71 7.00
CA VAL A 189 12.59 11.41 5.73
C VAL A 189 13.90 11.99 5.23
N LEU A 190 14.31 11.62 4.02
CA LEU A 190 15.44 12.19 3.31
C LEU A 190 14.95 13.18 2.27
N THR A 191 15.57 14.36 2.23
CA THR A 191 15.35 15.39 1.20
C THR A 191 16.69 15.96 0.76
N LEU A 192 16.82 16.42 -0.48
CA LEU A 192 18.03 17.08 -0.95
C LEU A 192 18.22 18.42 -0.23
N ALA A 193 19.45 18.73 0.18
CA ALA A 193 19.78 19.95 0.91
C ALA A 193 19.76 21.18 -0.02
N ASN A 194 20.41 21.07 -1.18
CA ASN A 194 20.59 22.16 -2.13
C ASN A 194 19.45 22.21 -3.16
N THR A 195 19.15 23.41 -3.65
CA THR A 195 18.11 23.61 -4.67
C THR A 195 18.56 23.14 -6.05
N GLU A 196 19.85 23.31 -6.38
CA GLU A 196 20.41 22.88 -7.68
C GLU A 196 20.26 21.38 -7.90
N ASP A 197 20.54 20.58 -6.85
CA ASP A 197 20.38 19.13 -6.90
C ASP A 197 18.91 18.73 -7.09
N ARG A 198 17.96 19.50 -6.54
CA ARG A 198 16.51 19.19 -6.67
C ARG A 198 16.01 19.34 -8.10
N GLU A 199 16.68 20.12 -8.94
CA GLU A 199 16.33 20.26 -10.35
C GLU A 199 16.93 19.15 -11.21
N LEU A 200 17.98 18.48 -10.71
CA LEU A 200 18.67 17.39 -11.42
C LEU A 200 17.96 16.03 -11.28
N TYR A 201 17.29 15.80 -10.15
CA TYR A 201 16.64 14.52 -9.84
C TYR A 201 15.12 14.62 -9.88
N ASP A 202 14.47 13.62 -10.47
CA ASP A 202 13.00 13.49 -10.40
C ASP A 202 12.54 13.06 -9.00
N ILE A 203 13.35 12.27 -8.28
CA ILE A 203 13.03 11.85 -6.91
C ILE A 203 13.43 12.96 -5.93
N VAL A 204 12.43 13.59 -5.29
CA VAL A 204 12.62 14.77 -4.44
C VAL A 204 12.70 14.43 -2.95
N ALA A 205 12.12 13.31 -2.53
CA ALA A 205 12.20 12.86 -1.14
C ALA A 205 12.06 11.33 -1.02
N SER A 206 12.61 10.79 0.06
CA SER A 206 12.40 9.41 0.48
C SER A 206 11.81 9.38 1.88
N VAL A 207 10.73 8.63 2.08
CA VAL A 207 10.00 8.50 3.34
C VAL A 207 10.05 7.04 3.76
N THR A 208 10.76 6.75 4.84
CA THR A 208 10.85 5.40 5.42
C THR A 208 10.12 5.38 6.74
N VAL A 209 9.13 4.50 6.87
CA VAL A 209 8.42 4.29 8.14
C VAL A 209 8.99 3.06 8.82
N LEU A 210 9.46 3.25 10.06
CA LEU A 210 10.11 2.21 10.83
C LEU A 210 9.26 1.84 12.03
N HIS A 211 9.14 0.53 12.25
CA HIS A 211 8.78 0.01 13.55
C HIS A 211 10.02 -0.01 14.43
N VAL A 212 9.87 0.46 15.67
CA VAL A 212 10.90 0.42 16.72
C VAL A 212 10.29 -0.28 17.93
N PRO A 213 11.00 -1.24 18.56
CA PRO A 213 10.50 -1.94 19.74
C PRO A 213 10.25 -0.97 20.89
N ASP A 214 9.09 -1.10 21.52
CA ASP A 214 8.65 -0.34 22.69
C ASP A 214 8.10 -1.27 23.78
N ASP A 215 7.67 -0.71 24.92
CA ASP A 215 7.23 -1.51 26.08
C ASP A 215 6.04 -2.43 25.76
N LYS A 216 5.13 -1.97 24.89
CA LYS A 216 3.92 -2.71 24.50
C LYS A 216 4.15 -3.68 23.35
N TYR A 217 5.10 -3.39 22.48
CA TYR A 217 5.35 -4.18 21.27
C TYR A 217 6.84 -4.29 20.99
N ARG A 218 7.39 -5.44 21.33
CA ARG A 218 8.83 -5.72 21.37
C ARG A 218 9.36 -6.36 20.09
N LEU A 219 8.65 -6.24 18.96
CA LEU A 219 9.18 -6.78 17.70
C LEU A 219 10.41 -5.99 17.28
N SER A 220 11.37 -6.70 16.69
CA SER A 220 12.62 -6.10 16.19
C SER A 220 12.36 -4.93 15.24
N VAL A 221 13.29 -3.97 15.27
CA VAL A 221 13.29 -2.82 14.35
C VAL A 221 13.19 -3.32 12.92
N ARG A 222 12.26 -2.75 12.15
CA ARG A 222 12.05 -3.11 10.75
C ARG A 222 11.41 -1.96 9.98
N VAL A 223 11.65 -1.93 8.69
CA VAL A 223 10.91 -1.05 7.77
C VAL A 223 9.50 -1.61 7.61
N LEU A 224 8.50 -0.75 7.81
CA LEU A 224 7.10 -1.07 7.54
C LEU A 224 6.76 -0.81 6.07
N PHE A 225 7.25 0.30 5.54
CA PHE A 225 7.18 0.65 4.12
C PHE A 225 8.18 1.79 3.81
N HIS A 226 8.56 1.89 2.55
CA HIS A 226 9.50 2.89 2.05
C HIS A 226 8.93 3.52 0.78
N LEU A 227 8.72 4.83 0.80
CA LEU A 227 8.12 5.58 -0.31
C LEU A 227 9.13 6.56 -0.88
N LEU A 228 9.25 6.59 -2.21
CA LEU A 228 9.91 7.65 -2.95
C LEU A 228 8.87 8.62 -3.48
N LEU A 229 9.10 9.91 -3.26
CA LEU A 229 8.27 11.00 -3.75
C LEU A 229 8.97 11.65 -4.94
N THR A 230 8.24 11.90 -6.02
CA THR A 230 8.79 12.58 -7.22
C THR A 230 8.36 14.03 -7.34
N ALA A 231 9.08 14.79 -8.16
CA ALA A 231 8.77 16.19 -8.46
C ALA A 231 7.37 16.31 -9.09
N ASP A 232 6.98 15.31 -9.88
CA ASP A 232 5.67 15.23 -10.53
C ASP A 232 4.51 14.87 -9.57
N GLY A 233 4.79 14.56 -8.30
CA GLY A 233 3.77 14.21 -7.31
C GLY A 233 3.44 12.73 -7.25
N ASN A 234 4.20 11.89 -7.97
CA ASN A 234 4.03 10.45 -7.92
C ASN A 234 4.70 9.89 -6.66
N MET A 235 4.20 8.74 -6.21
CA MET A 235 4.75 8.03 -5.07
C MET A 235 5.02 6.59 -5.46
N PHE A 236 6.24 6.11 -5.19
CA PHE A 236 6.67 4.76 -5.51
C PHE A 236 7.05 4.01 -4.23
N ASP A 237 6.43 2.87 -4.01
CA ASP A 237 6.75 1.97 -2.89
C ASP A 237 7.95 1.09 -3.27
N LEU A 238 9.01 1.16 -2.47
CA LEU A 238 10.16 0.27 -2.54
C LEU A 238 9.94 -0.85 -1.52
N LYS A 239 9.42 -1.98 -1.98
CA LYS A 239 9.28 -3.20 -1.19
C LYS A 239 10.58 -3.99 -1.12
#